data_AF-E1KP00-F1
#
_entry.id   AF-E1KP00-F1
#
_cell.length_a   1.000
_cell.length_b   1.000
_cell.length_c   1.000
_cell.angle_alpha   90.00
_cell.angle_beta   90.00
_cell.angle_gamma   90.00
#
_symmetry.space_group_name_H-M   'P 1'
#
loop_
_entity.id
_entity.type
_entity.pdbx_description
1 polymer ?
#
loop_
_entity_poly.entity_id
_entity_poly.type
_entity_poly.pdbx_seq_one_letter_code
_entity_poly.pdbx_strand_id
1 'polypeptide(L)' 'MEFRDYIKSLPNQREKTMDELAELCRVSKTTVYRWIKGDFTPDPLKQKVIAEFLNIPEKELFPND' A
#
# COMPACT_ATOMS: atom_id res chain seq x y z
N MET A 1 -10.57 -5.99 -1.49
CA MET A 1 -10.43 -4.80 -2.37
C MET A 1 -8.95 -4.62 -2.63
N GLU A 2 -8.50 -4.50 -3.88
CA GLU A 2 -7.06 -4.41 -4.19
C GLU A 2 -6.43 -3.16 -3.54
N PHE A 3 -5.15 -3.26 -3.15
CA PHE A 3 -4.41 -2.20 -2.45
C PHE A 3 -4.54 -0.83 -3.12
N ARG A 4 -4.34 -0.77 -4.44
CA ARG A 4 -4.42 0.48 -5.21
C ARG A 4 -5.81 1.11 -5.15
N ASP A 5 -6.86 0.30 -5.15
CA ASP A 5 -8.24 0.78 -5.16
C ASP A 5 -8.63 1.26 -3.77
N TYR A 6 -8.18 0.56 -2.73
CA TYR A 6 -8.32 1.01 -1.35
C TYR A 6 -7.70 2.39 -1.15
N ILE A 7 -6.43 2.59 -1.53
CA ILE A 7 -5.76 3.88 -1.34
C ILE A 7 -6.41 5.01 -2.16
N LYS A 8 -6.92 4.72 -3.37
CA LYS A 8 -7.66 5.69 -4.18
C LYS A 8 -9.02 6.04 -3.57
N SER A 9 -9.62 5.13 -2.80
CA SER A 9 -10.92 5.35 -2.16
C SER A 9 -10.85 6.26 -0.93
N LEU A 10 -9.67 6.50 -0.35
CA LEU A 10 -9.47 7.32 0.85
C LEU A 10 -9.58 8.82 0.53
N PRO A 11 -10.68 9.51 0.90
CA PRO A 11 -10.79 10.94 0.67
C PRO A 11 -9.94 11.70 1.70
N ASN A 12 -9.14 12.66 1.26
CA ASN A 12 -8.34 13.55 2.12
C ASN A 12 -7.33 12.87 3.08
N GLN A 13 -7.16 11.54 2.99
CA GLN A 13 -6.20 10.79 3.82
C GLN A 13 -5.09 10.14 3.00
N ARG A 14 -5.25 10.06 1.66
CA ARG A 14 -4.29 9.42 0.76
C ARG A 14 -2.86 9.87 0.98
N GLU A 15 -2.62 11.18 1.12
CA GLU A 15 -1.27 11.70 1.30
C GLU A 15 -0.65 11.24 2.63
N LYS A 16 -1.39 11.37 3.73
CA LYS A 16 -0.97 10.92 5.06
C LYS A 16 -0.68 9.42 5.07
N THR A 17 -1.58 8.61 4.50
CA THR A 17 -1.41 7.17 4.40
C THR A 17 -0.18 6.80 3.57
N MET A 18 0.11 7.53 2.49
CA MET A 18 1.33 7.31 1.71
C MET A 18 2.61 7.62 2.49
N ASP A 19 2.59 8.65 3.34
CA ASP A 19 3.71 9.01 4.20
C ASP A 19 3.94 7.96 5.30
N GLU A 20 2.87 7.51 5.97
CA GLU A 20 2.93 6.45 6.98
C GLU A 20 3.45 5.13 6.38
N LEU A 21 2.97 4.76 5.19
CA LEU A 21 3.46 3.57 4.47
C LEU A 21 4.93 3.69 4.07
N ALA A 22 5.37 4.87 3.65
CA ALA A 22 6.77 5.11 3.30
C ALA A 22 7.68 4.91 4.52
N GLU A 23 7.27 5.41 5.69
CA GLU A 23 7.98 5.24 6.95
C GLU A 23 8.00 3.77 7.41
N LEU A 24 6.83 3.13 7.49
CA LEU A 24 6.69 1.74 7.94
C LEU A 24 7.46 0.76 7.06
N CYS A 25 7.41 0.94 5.73
CA CYS A 25 8.09 0.08 4.78
C CYS A 25 9.55 0.47 4.53
N ARG A 26 10.03 1.58 5.12
CA ARG A 26 11.38 2.16 4.94
C ARG A 26 11.71 2.38 3.46
N VAL A 27 10.79 2.97 2.73
CA VAL A 27 10.93 3.31 1.31
C VAL A 27 10.63 4.78 1.07
N SER A 28 10.94 5.28 -0.14
CA SER A 28 10.52 6.63 -0.53
C SER A 28 9.01 6.72 -0.75
N LYS A 29 8.42 7.89 -0.53
CA LYS A 29 7.02 8.20 -0.91
C LYS A 29 6.77 7.94 -2.41
N THR A 30 7.78 8.16 -3.26
CA THR A 30 7.72 7.85 -4.69
C THR A 30 7.53 6.35 -4.96
N THR A 31 8.16 5.48 -4.17
CA THR A 31 7.97 4.03 -4.24
C THR A 31 6.52 3.67 -3.94
N VAL A 32 5.95 4.20 -2.86
CA VAL A 32 4.55 3.97 -2.49
C VAL A 32 3.60 4.48 -3.57
N TYR A 33 3.89 5.66 -4.14
CA TYR A 33 3.13 6.19 -5.27
C TYR A 33 3.13 5.24 -6.48
N ARG A 34 4.29 4.65 -6.81
CA ARG A 34 4.40 3.68 -7.92
C ARG A 34 3.60 2.40 -7.67
N TRP A 35 3.50 1.94 -6.42
CA TRP A 35 2.60 0.83 -6.07
C TRP A 35 1.13 1.18 -6.31
N ILE A 36 0.70 2.37 -5.90
CA ILE A 36 -0.69 2.84 -6.09
C ILE A 36 -1.01 3.05 -7.58
N LYS A 37 -0.02 3.49 -8.36
CA LYS A 37 -0.12 3.63 -9.82
C LYS A 37 -0.17 2.27 -10.53
N GLY A 38 0.36 1.22 -9.89
CA GLY A 38 0.43 -0.13 -10.44
C GLY A 38 1.66 -0.37 -11.32
N ASP A 39 2.73 0.40 -11.14
CA ASP A 39 3.98 0.22 -11.90
C ASP A 39 4.68 -1.09 -11.52
N PHE A 40 4.58 -1.52 -10.26
CA PHE A 40 5.02 -2.82 -9.72
C PHE A 40 4.38 -3.06 -8.35
N THR A 41 4.42 -4.31 -7.88
CA THR A 41 3.89 -4.72 -6.57
C THR A 41 4.98 -4.67 -5.49
N PRO A 42 4.68 -4.23 -4.25
CA PRO A 42 5.61 -4.36 -3.12
C PRO A 42 6.04 -5.81 -2.92
N ASP A 43 7.24 -6.07 -2.39
CA ASP A 43 7.68 -7.42 -2.03
C ASP A 43 6.90 -8.01 -0.83
N PRO A 44 6.91 -9.34 -0.61
CA PRO A 44 6.07 -9.99 0.40
C PRO A 44 6.21 -9.45 1.83
N LEU A 45 7.40 -9.03 2.24
CA LEU A 45 7.60 -8.44 3.57
C LEU A 45 6.85 -7.10 3.70
N LYS A 46 6.85 -6.28 2.64
CA LYS A 46 6.13 -5.01 2.61
C LYS A 46 4.63 -5.22 2.48
N GLN A 47 4.19 -6.23 1.72
CA GLN A 47 2.77 -6.59 1.65
C GLN A 47 2.20 -6.93 3.03
N LYS A 48 2.94 -7.70 3.82
CA LYS A 48 2.58 -8.00 5.21
C LYS A 48 2.46 -6.76 6.08
N VAL A 49 3.45 -5.87 6.03
CA VAL A 49 3.42 -4.59 6.78
C VAL A 49 2.22 -3.73 6.37
N ILE A 50 1.94 -3.65 5.06
CA ILE A 50 0.79 -2.89 4.53
C ILE A 50 -0.53 -3.50 5.03
N ALA A 51 -0.67 -4.83 4.98
CA ALA A 51 -1.86 -5.54 5.41
C ALA A 51 -2.14 -5.35 6.92
N GLU A 52 -1.10 -5.47 7.75
CA GLU A 52 -1.18 -5.21 9.19
C GLU A 52 -1.57 -3.76 9.48
N PHE A 53 -0.97 -2.79 8.77
CA PHE A 53 -1.25 -1.37 8.95
C PHE A 53 -2.68 -0.99 8.55
N LEU A 54 -3.16 -1.51 7.41
CA LEU A 54 -4.50 -1.23 6.90
C LEU A 54 -5.59 -2.07 7.58
N ASN A 55 -5.20 -3.06 8.39
CA ASN A 55 -6.09 -4.05 8.99
C ASN A 55 -6.97 -4.76 7.94
N ILE A 56 -6.37 -5.11 6.80
CA ILE A 56 -7.01 -5.82 5.68
C ILE A 56 -6.13 -7.04 5.33
N PRO A 57 -6.68 -8.24 5.11
CA PRO A 57 -5.89 -9.42 4.77
C PRO A 57 -5.02 -9.21 3.53
N GLU A 58 -3.78 -9.72 3.56
CA GLU A 58 -2.84 -9.65 2.41
C GLU A 58 -3.49 -10.16 1.12
N LYS A 59 -4.23 -11.28 1.20
CA LYS A 59 -4.93 -11.92 0.07
C LYS A 59 -5.98 -11.02 -0.59
N GLU A 60 -6.54 -10.07 0.15
CA GLU A 60 -7.50 -9.13 -0.40
C GLU A 60 -6.83 -7.93 -1.07
N LEU A 61 -5.68 -7.49 -0.54
CA LEU A 61 -4.91 -6.37 -1.04
C LEU A 61 -4.06 -6.75 -2.26
N PHE A 62 -3.53 -7.98 -2.26
CA PHE A 62 -2.60 -8.55 -3.24
C PHE A 62 -3.06 -9.96 -3.66
N PRO A 63 -4.13 -10.09 -4.45
CA PRO A 63 -4.73 -11.40 -4.77
C PRO A 63 -3.94 -12.26 -5.77
N ASN A 64 -2.91 -11.70 -6.42
CA ASN A 64 -2.17 -12.34 -7.52
C ASN A 64 -0.66 -12.51 -7.22
N ASP A 65 -0.26 -12.41 -5.96
CA ASP A 65 1.11 -12.69 -5.49
C ASP A 65 1.27 -14.09 -4.90
#